data_AF-A0A2C9L2Y9-F1
#
_entry.id   AF-A0A2C9L2Y9-F1
#
_cell.length_a   1.000
_cell.length_b   1.000
_cell.length_c   1.000
_cell.angle_alpha   90.00
_cell.angle_beta   90.00
_cell.angle_gamma   90.00
#
_symmetry.space_group_name_H-M   'P 1'
#
loop_
_entity.id
_entity.type
_entity.pdbx_description
1 polymer ?
#
loop_
_entity_poly.entity_id
_entity_poly.type
_entity_poly.pdbx_seq_one_letter_code
_entity_poly.pdbx_strand_id
1 'polypeptide(L)'
;MNSISLVVFAAAVIYGVSAITCPRCTNENDWTTCTDTHTCNGNDDTCQLVVENDGTRHKLAYHCTQSQNCQQHETQHCDITVHGHCNFCCDTIAACRTQREGLFDSLM
;
A
#
# COMPACT_ATOMS: atom_id res chain seq x y z
N MET A 1 51.80 -7.53 -27.39
CA MET A 1 51.16 -7.98 -26.13
C MET A 1 50.03 -6.98 -25.85
N ASN A 2 48.79 -7.34 -26.16
CA ASN A 2 47.63 -6.44 -25.96
C ASN A 2 46.98 -6.78 -24.61
N SER A 3 47.11 -5.86 -23.66
CA SER A 3 46.50 -5.97 -22.33
C SER A 3 45.04 -5.52 -22.40
N ILE A 4 44.12 -6.45 -22.26
CA ILE A 4 42.68 -6.17 -22.13
C ILE A 4 42.42 -5.84 -20.67
N SER A 5 42.12 -4.57 -20.37
CA SER A 5 41.69 -4.16 -19.03
C SER A 5 40.20 -4.43 -18.85
N LEU A 6 39.87 -5.39 -17.99
CA LEU A 6 38.50 -5.67 -17.55
C LEU A 6 38.12 -4.68 -16.45
N VAL A 7 37.23 -3.74 -16.78
CA VAL A 7 36.61 -2.86 -15.78
C VAL A 7 35.44 -3.62 -15.16
N VAL A 8 35.60 -4.03 -13.90
CA VAL A 8 34.55 -4.69 -13.12
C VAL A 8 33.72 -3.61 -12.43
N PHE A 9 32.52 -3.34 -12.96
CA PHE A 9 31.53 -2.51 -12.27
C PHE A 9 30.89 -3.33 -11.16
N ALA A 10 31.39 -3.18 -9.93
CA ALA A 10 30.72 -3.72 -8.75
C ALA A 10 29.43 -2.94 -8.52
N ALA A 11 28.28 -3.53 -8.86
CA ALA A 11 26.98 -3.01 -8.48
C ALA A 11 26.79 -3.20 -6.97
N ALA A 12 26.99 -2.15 -6.20
CA ALA A 12 26.66 -2.14 -4.77
C ALA A 12 25.13 -2.12 -4.63
N VAL A 13 24.53 -3.23 -4.20
CA VAL A 13 23.13 -3.27 -3.78
C VAL A 13 23.05 -2.63 -2.39
N ILE A 14 22.77 -1.33 -2.36
CA ILE A 14 22.51 -0.62 -1.11
C ILE A 14 21.09 -1.02 -0.68
N TYR A 15 20.98 -1.94 0.26
CA TYR A 15 19.70 -2.23 0.94
C TYR A 15 19.38 -1.06 1.87
N GLY A 16 18.90 0.04 1.30
CA GLY A 16 18.29 1.10 2.08
C GLY A 16 16.99 0.57 2.66
N VAL A 17 16.90 0.47 3.98
CA VAL A 17 15.62 0.43 4.71
C VAL A 17 14.89 1.72 4.37
N SER A 18 14.17 1.67 3.26
CA SER A 18 13.48 2.80 2.69
C SER A 18 12.21 2.93 3.49
N ALA A 19 12.18 3.90 4.41
CA ALA A 19 10.93 4.24 5.09
C ALA A 19 9.90 4.61 4.01
N ILE A 20 8.97 3.71 3.74
CA ILE A 20 7.94 3.94 2.74
C ILE A 20 6.98 5.03 3.25
N THR A 21 6.19 5.59 2.35
CA THR A 21 5.18 6.58 2.72
C THR A 21 3.81 6.05 2.33
N CYS A 22 2.90 5.98 3.29
CA CYS A 22 1.55 5.49 3.10
C CYS A 22 0.53 6.64 3.09
N PRO A 23 -0.58 6.51 2.33
CA PRO A 23 -1.67 7.46 2.43
C PRO A 23 -2.26 7.52 3.84
N ARG A 24 -2.93 8.62 4.14
CA ARG A 24 -3.69 8.81 5.37
C ARG A 24 -5.00 9.51 5.06
N CYS A 25 -6.08 9.02 5.66
CA CYS A 25 -7.40 9.64 5.59
C CYS A 25 -7.58 10.62 6.74
N THR A 26 -8.10 11.81 6.46
CA THR A 26 -8.52 12.76 7.50
C THR A 26 -9.91 12.41 8.04
N ASN A 27 -10.76 11.79 7.21
CA ASN A 27 -12.02 11.17 7.62
C ASN A 27 -12.08 9.73 7.08
N GLU A 28 -12.06 8.76 7.98
CA GLU A 28 -12.09 7.33 7.61
C GLU A 28 -13.41 6.93 6.91
N ASN A 29 -14.50 7.68 7.07
CA ASN A 29 -15.77 7.38 6.40
C ASN A 29 -15.89 8.00 5.00
N ASP A 30 -14.86 8.70 4.54
CA ASP A 30 -14.83 9.35 3.23
C ASP A 30 -13.48 9.10 2.54
N TRP A 31 -13.49 8.17 1.60
CA TRP A 31 -12.31 7.73 0.87
C TRP A 31 -11.64 8.86 0.07
N THR A 32 -12.38 9.92 -0.29
CA THR A 32 -11.84 11.07 -1.03
C THR A 32 -10.90 11.90 -0.17
N THR A 33 -11.00 11.80 1.15
CA THR A 33 -10.16 12.53 2.10
C THR A 33 -8.78 11.90 2.32
N CYS A 34 -8.54 10.73 1.75
CA CYS A 34 -7.30 9.97 1.84
C CYS A 34 -6.21 10.52 0.90
N THR A 35 -5.92 11.82 1.02
CA THR A 35 -4.97 12.56 0.18
C THR A 35 -3.68 12.91 0.90
N ASP A 36 -3.71 12.94 2.23
CA ASP A 36 -2.54 13.13 3.06
C ASP A 36 -1.66 11.87 3.07
N THR A 37 -0.44 12.01 3.57
CA THR A 37 0.51 10.91 3.68
C THR A 37 1.22 10.91 5.03
N HIS A 38 1.77 9.76 5.39
CA HIS A 38 2.63 9.62 6.56
C HIS A 38 3.78 8.66 6.26
N THR A 39 4.95 8.95 6.81
CA THR A 39 6.14 8.11 6.67
C THR A 39 6.06 6.96 7.66
N CYS A 40 6.34 5.76 7.19
CA CYS A 40 6.33 4.54 7.99
C CYS A 40 7.63 4.36 8.78
N ASN A 41 7.58 3.51 9.80
CA ASN A 41 8.75 3.19 10.59
C ASN A 41 9.72 2.32 9.78
N GLY A 42 11.00 2.28 10.18
CA GLY A 42 12.05 1.64 9.38
C GLY A 42 11.91 0.13 9.14
N ASN A 43 10.97 -0.54 9.82
CA ASN A 43 10.70 -1.97 9.61
C ASN A 43 9.51 -2.24 8.69
N ASP A 44 8.76 -1.21 8.31
CA ASP A 44 7.58 -1.34 7.45
C ASP A 44 7.98 -1.04 6.01
N ASP A 45 7.60 -1.94 5.10
CA ASP A 45 7.93 -1.89 3.67
C ASP A 45 6.66 -1.95 2.80
N THR A 46 5.47 -1.96 3.40
CA THR A 46 4.18 -2.02 2.70
C THR A 46 3.09 -1.25 3.42
N CYS A 47 2.17 -0.68 2.64
CA CYS A 47 0.93 -0.11 3.14
C CYS A 47 -0.18 -1.17 3.07
N GLN A 48 -0.85 -1.39 4.19
CA GLN A 48 -2.08 -2.15 4.26
C GLN A 48 -3.27 -1.20 4.23
N LEU A 49 -4.14 -1.37 3.25
CA LEU A 49 -5.45 -0.73 3.17
C LEU A 49 -6.50 -1.64 3.79
N VAL A 50 -7.22 -1.14 4.78
CA VAL A 50 -8.34 -1.82 5.43
C VAL A 50 -9.62 -1.09 5.04
N VAL A 51 -10.58 -1.85 4.50
CA VAL A 51 -11.92 -1.37 4.19
C VAL A 51 -12.92 -2.16 5.03
N GLU A 52 -13.61 -1.48 5.94
CA GLU A 52 -14.70 -2.06 6.71
C GLU A 52 -16.03 -1.56 6.13
N ASN A 53 -16.96 -2.46 5.89
CA ASN A 53 -18.32 -2.12 5.48
C ASN A 53 -19.33 -2.55 6.54
N ASP A 54 -20.04 -1.58 7.13
CA ASP A 54 -21.14 -1.81 8.08
C ASP A 54 -22.52 -1.88 7.41
N GLY A 55 -22.56 -1.99 6.07
CA GLY A 55 -23.76 -2.04 5.24
C GLY A 55 -24.36 -0.69 4.88
N THR A 56 -23.90 0.39 5.53
CA THR A 56 -24.37 1.76 5.27
C THR A 56 -23.22 2.75 5.06
N ARG A 57 -22.05 2.43 5.60
CA ARG A 57 -20.86 3.25 5.55
C ARG A 57 -19.64 2.37 5.30
N HIS A 58 -18.71 2.93 4.53
CA HIS A 58 -17.42 2.33 4.28
C HIS A 58 -16.39 3.10 5.09
N LYS A 59 -15.74 2.40 6.02
CA LYS A 59 -14.62 2.92 6.78
C LYS A 59 -13.32 2.49 6.11
N LEU A 60 -12.42 3.42 5.88
CA LEU A 60 -11.16 3.22 5.20
C LEU A 60 -10.00 3.65 6.10
N ALA A 61 -9.02 2.78 6.26
CA ALA A 61 -7.79 3.08 6.99
C ALA A 61 -6.56 2.52 6.26
N TYR A 62 -5.45 3.26 6.36
CA TYR A 62 -4.15 2.81 5.87
C TYR A 62 -3.22 2.60 7.06
N HIS A 63 -2.48 1.48 7.05
CA HIS A 63 -1.51 1.13 8.06
C HIS A 63 -0.15 0.81 7.42
N CYS A 64 0.92 1.26 8.06
CA CYS A 64 2.26 0.78 7.77
C CYS A 64 2.41 -0.64 8.33
N THR A 65 2.92 -1.56 7.51
CA THR A 65 3.18 -2.94 7.92
C THR A 65 4.31 -3.55 7.11
N GLN A 66 4.63 -4.79 7.44
CA GLN A 66 5.52 -5.62 6.64
C GLN A 66 4.73 -6.33 5.54
N SER A 67 5.32 -6.41 4.35
CA SER A 67 4.80 -7.08 3.17
C SER A 67 4.32 -8.50 3.46
N GLN A 68 5.07 -9.26 4.26
CA GLN A 68 4.70 -10.61 4.68
C GLN A 68 3.40 -10.66 5.49
N ASN A 69 3.20 -9.71 6.41
CA ASN A 69 1.98 -9.64 7.22
C ASN A 69 0.79 -9.21 6.37
N CYS A 70 1.02 -8.26 5.46
CA CYS A 70 -0.03 -7.78 4.57
C CYS A 70 -0.53 -8.91 3.66
N GLN A 71 0.38 -9.62 2.98
CA GLN A 71 0.05 -10.69 2.04
C GLN A 71 -0.66 -11.89 2.71
N GLN A 72 -0.39 -12.17 3.98
CA GLN A 72 -1.10 -13.21 4.73
C GLN A 72 -2.58 -12.89 4.97
N HIS A 73 -2.92 -11.60 5.05
CA HIS A 73 -4.26 -11.13 5.36
C HIS A 73 -4.96 -10.49 4.15
N GLU A 74 -4.31 -10.46 2.99
CA GLU A 74 -4.83 -9.85 1.78
C GLU A 74 -6.10 -10.56 1.31
N THR A 75 -7.15 -9.77 1.09
CA THR A 75 -8.45 -10.25 0.66
C THR A 75 -8.44 -10.41 -0.85
N GLN A 76 -8.50 -11.65 -1.33
CA GLN A 76 -8.49 -11.94 -2.77
C GLN A 76 -9.78 -11.47 -3.48
N HIS A 77 -10.90 -11.47 -2.77
CA HIS A 77 -12.18 -11.01 -3.29
C HIS A 77 -12.89 -10.17 -2.22
N CYS A 78 -13.04 -8.88 -2.52
CA CYS A 78 -13.73 -7.93 -1.67
C CYS A 78 -14.99 -7.46 -2.37
N ASP A 79 -16.13 -7.71 -1.75
CA ASP A 79 -17.39 -7.10 -2.14
C ASP A 79 -17.71 -5.98 -1.13
N ILE A 80 -17.44 -4.74 -1.53
CA ILE A 80 -17.72 -3.57 -0.69
C ILE A 80 -19.23 -3.23 -0.63
N THR A 81 -20.11 -3.96 -1.33
CA THR A 81 -21.56 -3.77 -1.23
C THR A 81 -22.20 -4.62 -0.13
N VAL A 82 -21.49 -5.64 0.34
CA VAL A 82 -21.94 -6.54 1.41
C VAL A 82 -21.18 -6.23 2.71
N HIS A 83 -21.80 -6.46 3.87
CA HIS A 83 -21.11 -6.38 5.16
C HIS A 83 -19.83 -7.21 5.11
N GLY A 84 -18.70 -6.57 5.38
CA GLY A 84 -17.41 -7.21 5.16
C GLY A 84 -16.23 -6.41 5.66
N HIS A 85 -15.09 -7.09 5.67
CA HIS A 85 -13.79 -6.52 6.00
C HIS A 85 -12.82 -6.95 4.92
N CYS A 86 -12.22 -5.98 4.24
CA CYS A 86 -11.28 -6.22 3.15
C CYS A 86 -9.92 -5.63 3.47
N ASN A 87 -8.89 -6.38 3.15
CA ASN A 87 -7.51 -5.98 3.28
C ASN A 87 -6.82 -6.00 1.94
N PHE A 88 -6.04 -4.98 1.67
CA PHE A 88 -5.28 -4.87 0.44
C PHE A 88 -3.87 -4.38 0.72
N CYS A 89 -2.94 -4.75 -0.15
CA CYS A 89 -1.53 -4.40 -0.02
C CYS A 89 -1.08 -3.52 -1.18
N CYS A 90 -0.38 -2.43 -0.86
CA CYS A 90 0.21 -1.53 -1.83
C CYS A 90 1.55 -1.00 -1.31
N ASP A 91 2.51 -0.78 -2.19
CA ASP A 91 3.91 -0.42 -1.87
C ASP A 91 4.27 1.03 -2.23
N THR A 92 3.38 1.72 -2.95
CA THR A 92 3.54 3.11 -3.36
C THR A 92 2.25 3.90 -3.19
N ILE A 93 2.36 5.21 -2.93
CA ILE A 93 1.21 6.12 -2.82
C ILE A 93 0.31 6.02 -4.06
N ALA A 94 0.92 5.96 -5.26
CA ALA A 94 0.19 5.86 -6.51
C ALA A 94 -0.58 4.53 -6.62
N ALA A 95 0.06 3.39 -6.32
CA ALA A 95 -0.62 2.09 -6.32
C ALA A 95 -1.77 2.05 -5.31
N CYS A 96 -1.53 2.55 -4.09
CA CYS A 96 -2.55 2.63 -3.05
C CYS A 96 -3.77 3.48 -3.45
N ARG A 97 -3.51 4.58 -4.17
CA ARG A 97 -4.55 5.46 -4.70
C ARG A 97 -5.36 4.76 -5.79
N THR A 98 -4.69 4.20 -6.80
CA THR A 98 -5.35 3.47 -7.90
C THR A 98 -6.20 2.32 -7.37
N GLN A 99 -5.70 1.59 -6.37
CA GLN A 99 -6.44 0.50 -5.75
C GLN A 99 -7.71 1.00 -5.04
N ARG A 100 -7.60 2.06 -4.24
CA ARG A 100 -8.76 2.68 -3.57
C ARG A 100 -9.77 3.19 -4.59
N GLU A 101 -9.34 3.98 -5.58
CA GLU A 101 -10.21 4.52 -6.63
C GLU A 101 -10.90 3.37 -7.37
N GLY A 102 -10.20 2.30 -7.72
CA GLY A 102 -10.79 1.12 -8.36
C GLY A 102 -11.85 0.40 -7.51
N LEU A 103 -11.74 0.42 -6.17
CA LEU A 103 -12.76 -0.13 -5.29
C LEU A 103 -14.04 0.72 -5.34
N PHE A 104 -13.91 2.04 -5.15
CA PHE A 104 -15.07 2.92 -4.99
C PHE A 104 -15.66 3.46 -6.30
N ASP A 105 -14.88 3.53 -7.38
CA ASP A 105 -15.41 3.93 -8.71
C ASP A 105 -16.42 2.90 -9.24
N SER A 106 -16.33 1.63 -8.81
CA SER A 106 -17.31 0.61 -9.17
C SER A 106 -18.71 0.81 -8.57
N LEU A 107 -18.85 1.74 -7.62
CA LEU A 107 -20.12 2.13 -6.98
C LEU A 107 -20.75 3.38 -7.59
N MET A 108 -20.04 4.10 -8.47
CA MET A 108 -20.55 5.29 -9.18
C MET A 108 -21.20 4.92 -10.51
#